data_AF-A0A0H4I0A2-F1
#
_entry.id   AF-A0A0H4I0A2-F1
#
_cell.length_a   1.000
_cell.length_b   1.000
_cell.length_c   1.000
_cell.angle_alpha   90.00
_cell.angle_beta   90.00
_cell.angle_gamma   90.00
#
_symmetry.space_group_name_H-M   'P 1'
#
loop_
_entity.id
_entity.type
_entity.pdbx_description
1 polymer ?
#
loop_
_entity_poly.entity_id
_entity_poly.type
_entity_poly.pdbx_seq_one_letter_code
_entity_poly.pdbx_strand_id
1 'polypeptide(L)'
;MQGLSRYRIIATLLLGLLLGLTTQTLASADRAPASADHTKFEALKGPFNSAPEVTAACLTCHTEAGEQVRATTHWTWLYDHSETGQQLGKSKVINSFCGMVVTNEARCTSCHVGYGWEDMSQPPPIAKNAVDCLVCHDTTGDYWKFPTLAGFPTDTPREWPKSSGTLVLPPDLVRVARNVGASDRENCGNCHFYGGGADGVKHGDLDSSLVNPSHELDVHMASDGLDFSCSDCHTSWGHNVAGSRYQVNAKDTLGVDVPGHTDLGRASCESCHGSEPHPKAKLNDHVEKLACQSCHIPAFARGGVATKMWWDWSTAGKLDEDSQPMALKDEHGHVSYLSEKGDFRHGENVVPDYAWFNGTVEYTLIDAKLDLTQSAVHINQVKGSPGDGESRIWPFKVMRGKQPYDTVYKTLLATHVFGKDDSSLWSNYDWPKALQTASEWSGIPFSGEYDFIETTMHWPITHMVAPADQALKCSSCHSANSRLAGLPGIYMPGHSSNPWLNRIGWLAVLLTLLGAALHGMARRFFRRRREHH
;
A
#
# COMPACT_ATOMS: atom_id res chain seq x y z
N MET A 1 6.03 78.75 42.12
CA MET A 1 6.40 79.73 41.09
C MET A 1 7.50 79.12 40.24
N GLN A 2 7.27 79.02 38.92
CA GLN A 2 8.25 78.86 37.82
C GLN A 2 9.10 77.56 37.85
N GLY A 3 9.26 76.77 36.79
CA GLY A 3 8.87 76.86 35.39
C GLY A 3 9.65 75.79 34.60
N LEU A 4 8.92 75.05 33.76
CA LEU A 4 9.30 74.48 32.46
C LEU A 4 10.51 73.52 32.29
N SER A 5 10.14 72.38 31.67
CA SER A 5 10.85 71.65 30.61
C SER A 5 11.86 70.57 31.01
N ARG A 6 11.35 69.34 31.25
CA ARG A 6 12.08 68.08 31.03
C ARG A 6 11.14 66.96 30.57
N TYR A 7 10.80 66.95 29.29
CA TYR A 7 10.22 65.80 28.60
C TYR A 7 10.86 65.64 27.23
N ARG A 8 12.09 65.12 27.17
CA ARG A 8 12.67 64.40 26.02
C ARG A 8 13.74 63.45 26.55
N ILE A 9 13.85 62.29 25.91
CA ILE A 9 14.77 61.16 26.17
C ILE A 9 14.25 60.13 27.19
N ILE A 10 13.17 59.41 26.84
CA ILE A 10 13.06 57.94 26.97
C ILE A 10 12.14 57.47 25.84
N ALA A 11 12.67 57.32 24.63
CA ALA A 11 11.95 56.75 23.49
C ALA A 11 12.93 56.00 22.58
N THR A 12 13.71 55.08 23.16
CA THR A 12 14.60 54.19 22.40
C THR A 12 14.95 52.93 23.20
N LEU A 13 13.97 52.27 23.81
CA LEU A 13 14.21 51.01 24.54
C LEU A 13 13.04 50.01 24.49
N LEU A 14 12.12 50.17 23.54
CA LEU A 14 10.96 49.27 23.34
C LEU A 14 10.67 49.05 21.84
N LEU A 15 11.72 48.91 21.03
CA LEU A 15 11.61 48.51 19.62
C LEU A 15 12.75 47.56 19.21
N GLY A 16 13.12 46.65 20.10
CA GLY A 16 14.18 45.67 19.89
C GLY A 16 13.86 44.30 20.49
N LEU A 17 12.58 43.98 20.68
CA LEU A 17 12.14 42.74 21.32
C LEU A 17 10.86 42.19 20.67
N LEU A 18 10.79 42.18 19.33
CA LEU A 18 9.62 41.63 18.61
C LEU A 18 9.90 41.18 17.16
N LEU A 19 11.15 40.85 16.83
CA LEU A 19 11.49 40.08 15.61
C LEU A 19 12.52 39.00 15.95
N GLY A 20 12.07 38.06 16.76
CA GLY A 20 12.71 36.77 16.96
C GLY A 20 11.72 35.65 16.63
N LEU A 21 11.00 35.79 15.52
CA LEU A 21 10.41 34.62 14.86
C LEU A 21 11.59 33.81 14.36
N THR A 22 12.10 32.93 15.23
CA THR A 22 12.89 31.79 14.81
C THR A 22 12.01 31.00 13.87
N THR A 23 12.15 31.25 12.57
CA THR A 23 12.00 30.22 11.56
C THR A 23 12.96 29.12 11.98
N GLN A 24 12.48 28.21 12.82
CA GLN A 24 13.02 26.87 12.85
C GLN A 24 12.71 26.32 11.47
N THR A 25 13.62 26.57 10.53
CA THR A 25 13.84 25.61 9.46
C THR A 25 14.02 24.30 10.20
N LEU A 26 13.00 23.44 10.15
CA LEU A 26 13.17 22.02 10.43
C LEU A 26 14.24 21.60 9.43
N ALA A 27 15.50 21.63 9.86
CA ALA A 27 16.58 21.04 9.13
C ALA A 27 16.15 19.60 8.95
N SER A 28 16.05 19.16 7.68
CA SER A 28 15.95 17.74 7.37
C SER A 28 16.99 17.04 8.24
N ALA A 29 16.58 16.00 8.95
CA ALA A 29 17.51 15.24 9.77
C ALA A 29 18.54 14.65 8.80
N ASP A 30 19.71 15.30 8.68
CA ASP A 30 20.79 14.84 7.80
C ASP A 30 21.03 13.36 8.11
N ARG A 31 20.82 12.50 7.11
CA ARG A 31 21.07 11.07 7.25
C ARG A 31 22.49 10.88 7.76
N ALA A 32 22.66 10.02 8.76
CA ALA A 32 23.97 9.78 9.35
C ALA A 32 24.99 9.43 8.25
N PRO A 33 26.19 10.03 8.27
CA PRO A 33 27.20 9.77 7.26
C PRO A 33 27.57 8.28 7.25
N ALA A 34 27.81 7.73 6.05
CA ALA A 34 28.23 6.35 5.90
C ALA A 34 29.51 6.08 6.71
N SER A 35 29.54 4.97 7.44
CA SER A 35 30.69 4.56 8.25
C SER A 35 31.80 3.90 7.43
N ALA A 36 31.54 3.58 6.16
CA ALA A 36 32.45 2.92 5.24
C ALA A 36 32.38 3.55 3.84
N ASP A 37 33.52 3.55 3.15
CA ASP A 37 33.65 3.98 1.76
C ASP A 37 33.97 2.76 0.89
N HIS A 38 32.94 2.23 0.22
CA HIS A 38 33.03 1.02 -0.59
C HIS A 38 33.98 1.16 -1.78
N THR A 39 34.28 2.38 -2.21
CA THR A 39 35.26 2.61 -3.29
C THR A 39 36.68 2.24 -2.89
N LYS A 40 36.97 2.11 -1.58
CA LYS A 40 38.31 1.82 -1.05
C LYS A 40 38.56 0.33 -0.78
N PHE A 41 37.54 -0.53 -0.88
CA PHE A 41 37.70 -1.95 -0.55
C PHE A 41 38.30 -2.74 -1.72
N GLU A 42 39.44 -3.40 -1.47
CA GLU A 42 40.09 -4.30 -2.43
C GLU A 42 39.16 -5.42 -2.90
N ALA A 43 38.32 -5.95 -2.00
CA ALA A 43 37.33 -6.99 -2.32
C ALA A 43 36.32 -6.56 -3.39
N LEU A 44 36.13 -5.26 -3.62
CA LEU A 44 35.16 -4.70 -4.57
C LEU A 44 35.79 -4.20 -5.87
N LYS A 45 37.09 -4.43 -6.09
CA LYS A 45 37.75 -4.07 -7.36
C LYS A 45 37.33 -4.95 -8.54
N GLY A 46 36.75 -6.13 -8.28
CA GLY A 46 36.35 -7.09 -9.30
C GLY A 46 37.55 -7.72 -10.02
N PRO A 47 37.35 -8.28 -11.23
CA PRO A 47 36.07 -8.32 -11.95
C PRO A 47 35.02 -9.20 -11.26
N PHE A 48 33.75 -8.93 -11.54
CA PHE A 48 32.63 -9.79 -11.14
C PHE A 48 31.94 -10.32 -12.39
N ASN A 49 31.84 -11.64 -12.52
CA ASN A 49 31.15 -12.30 -13.63
C ASN A 49 29.66 -12.48 -13.36
N SER A 50 29.23 -12.34 -12.11
CA SER A 50 27.83 -12.47 -11.71
C SER A 50 27.52 -11.68 -10.45
N ALA A 51 26.26 -11.29 -10.26
CA ALA A 51 25.83 -10.58 -9.06
C ALA A 51 25.99 -11.40 -7.75
N PRO A 52 25.84 -12.74 -7.73
CA PRO A 52 26.24 -13.56 -6.58
C PRO A 52 27.72 -13.47 -6.21
N GLU A 53 28.64 -13.20 -7.13
CA GLU A 53 30.06 -12.98 -6.80
C GLU A 53 30.25 -11.67 -6.03
N VAL A 54 29.48 -10.62 -6.37
CA VAL A 54 29.44 -9.37 -5.60
C VAL A 54 28.96 -9.65 -4.19
N THR A 55 27.86 -10.39 -4.03
CA THR A 55 27.33 -10.75 -2.71
C THR A 55 28.35 -11.55 -1.90
N ALA A 56 29.07 -12.49 -2.52
CA ALA A 56 30.14 -13.22 -1.86
C ALA A 56 31.25 -12.28 -1.33
N ALA A 57 31.60 -11.23 -2.07
CA ALA A 57 32.53 -10.21 -1.62
C ALA A 57 31.96 -9.38 -0.45
N CYS A 58 30.69 -8.96 -0.52
CA CYS A 58 30.02 -8.22 0.56
C CYS A 58 30.02 -9.01 1.89
N LEU A 59 29.74 -10.32 1.82
CA LEU A 59 29.68 -11.20 3.00
C LEU A 59 31.02 -11.42 3.71
N THR A 60 32.15 -10.99 3.12
CA THR A 60 33.46 -10.98 3.81
C THR A 60 33.54 -9.94 4.93
N CYS A 61 32.70 -8.90 4.88
CA CYS A 61 32.60 -7.85 5.90
C CYS A 61 31.23 -7.81 6.58
N HIS A 62 30.14 -8.09 5.83
CA HIS A 62 28.77 -8.10 6.32
C HIS A 62 28.32 -9.52 6.70
N THR A 63 29.03 -10.14 7.64
CA THR A 63 28.93 -11.59 7.90
C THR A 63 27.53 -12.05 8.32
N GLU A 64 26.77 -11.20 9.02
CA GLU A 64 25.42 -11.51 9.50
C GLU A 64 24.31 -11.04 8.56
N ALA A 65 24.59 -10.11 7.64
CA ALA A 65 23.55 -9.45 6.84
C ALA A 65 22.79 -10.45 5.96
N GLY A 66 23.50 -11.43 5.39
CA GLY A 66 22.88 -12.50 4.61
C GLY A 66 21.84 -13.28 5.41
N GLU A 67 22.18 -13.74 6.62
CA GLU A 67 21.24 -14.50 7.46
C GLU A 67 20.09 -13.64 7.99
N GLN A 68 20.38 -12.37 8.30
CA GLN A 68 19.36 -11.39 8.69
C GLN A 68 18.30 -11.22 7.60
N VAL A 69 18.71 -10.96 6.34
CA VAL A 69 17.78 -10.86 5.21
C VAL A 69 17.00 -12.16 5.04
N ARG A 70 17.68 -13.31 5.15
CA ARG A 70 17.06 -14.65 4.98
C ARG A 70 15.99 -14.98 6.02
N ALA A 71 16.01 -14.32 7.18
CA ALA A 71 14.99 -14.45 8.21
C ALA A 71 13.73 -13.60 7.96
N THR A 72 13.74 -12.71 6.96
CA THR A 72 12.64 -11.75 6.71
C THR A 72 11.61 -12.27 5.71
N THR A 73 10.41 -11.67 5.72
CA THR A 73 9.38 -11.90 4.69
C THR A 73 9.83 -11.50 3.28
N HIS A 74 10.78 -10.56 3.11
CA HIS A 74 11.32 -10.22 1.80
C HIS A 74 12.03 -11.41 1.15
N TRP A 75 12.72 -12.23 1.96
CA TRP A 75 13.37 -13.46 1.50
C TRP A 75 12.43 -14.66 1.48
N THR A 76 11.74 -14.95 2.58
CA THR A 76 10.93 -16.18 2.67
C THR A 76 9.68 -16.12 1.81
N TRP A 77 9.18 -14.89 1.54
CA TRP A 77 7.83 -14.64 1.05
C TRP A 77 6.76 -15.37 1.86
N LEU A 78 7.00 -15.54 3.17
CA LEU A 78 6.09 -16.13 4.14
C LEU A 78 5.76 -15.13 5.25
N TYR A 79 4.56 -15.26 5.78
CA TYR A 79 4.07 -14.50 6.91
C TYR A 79 3.14 -15.38 7.74
N ASP A 80 3.55 -15.73 8.96
CA ASP A 80 2.69 -16.48 9.88
C ASP A 80 1.75 -15.52 10.59
N HIS A 81 0.46 -15.59 10.27
CA HIS A 81 -0.55 -14.70 10.81
C HIS A 81 -1.09 -15.26 12.13
N SER A 82 -0.66 -14.67 13.25
CA SER A 82 -1.02 -15.16 14.59
C SER A 82 -2.53 -15.12 14.90
N GLU A 83 -3.23 -14.06 14.47
CA GLU A 83 -4.66 -13.89 14.78
C GLU A 83 -5.58 -14.82 13.97
N THR A 84 -5.28 -15.06 12.69
CA THR A 84 -6.09 -15.95 11.84
C THR A 84 -5.57 -17.39 11.81
N GLY A 85 -4.34 -17.62 12.27
CA GLY A 85 -3.65 -18.90 12.16
C GLY A 85 -3.19 -19.25 10.74
N GLN A 86 -3.35 -18.34 9.77
CA GLN A 86 -2.99 -18.59 8.37
C GLN A 86 -1.49 -18.43 8.14
N GLN A 87 -0.89 -19.33 7.37
CA GLN A 87 0.40 -19.08 6.76
C GLN A 87 0.18 -18.36 5.42
N LEU A 88 0.50 -17.08 5.40
CA LEU A 88 0.36 -16.18 4.26
C LEU A 88 1.73 -15.90 3.64
N GLY A 89 1.76 -14.96 2.70
CA GLY A 89 2.97 -14.56 1.98
C GLY A 89 2.84 -14.75 0.48
N LYS A 90 3.70 -14.09 -0.30
CA LYS A 90 3.60 -14.06 -1.78
C LYS A 90 3.77 -15.45 -2.41
N SER A 91 4.45 -16.38 -1.73
CA SER A 91 4.58 -17.78 -2.16
C SER A 91 3.31 -18.62 -1.90
N LYS A 92 2.40 -18.16 -1.04
CA LYS A 92 1.21 -18.91 -0.58
C LYS A 92 -0.10 -18.35 -1.08
N VAL A 93 -0.22 -17.02 -1.19
CA VAL A 93 -1.51 -16.38 -1.49
C VAL A 93 -1.75 -16.21 -2.99
N ILE A 94 -2.98 -16.46 -3.40
CA ILE A 94 -3.51 -16.03 -4.70
C ILE A 94 -3.91 -14.54 -4.65
N ASN A 95 -3.82 -13.84 -5.78
CA ASN A 95 -4.27 -12.45 -5.92
C ASN A 95 -5.18 -12.26 -7.15
N SER A 96 -5.95 -11.16 -7.17
CA SER A 96 -6.78 -10.75 -8.32
C SER A 96 -5.99 -10.07 -9.47
N PHE A 97 -4.70 -10.37 -9.61
CA PHE A 97 -3.83 -9.89 -10.68
C PHE A 97 -3.30 -11.07 -11.50
N CYS A 98 -2.03 -11.44 -11.31
CA CYS A 98 -1.39 -12.55 -12.01
C CYS A 98 -1.67 -13.93 -11.38
N GLY A 99 -2.53 -14.02 -10.36
CA GLY A 99 -2.80 -15.27 -9.66
C GLY A 99 -1.69 -15.62 -8.65
N MET A 100 -1.14 -16.82 -8.75
CA MET A 100 -0.11 -17.37 -7.83
C MET A 100 1.27 -17.40 -8.48
N VAL A 101 2.32 -17.42 -7.65
CA VAL A 101 3.70 -17.49 -8.16
C VAL A 101 4.08 -18.89 -8.63
N VAL A 102 3.58 -19.94 -7.98
CA VAL A 102 3.92 -21.32 -8.34
C VAL A 102 3.69 -21.56 -9.83
N THR A 103 4.64 -22.22 -10.49
CA THR A 103 4.71 -22.44 -11.95
C THR A 103 5.02 -21.21 -12.81
N ASN A 104 5.21 -20.03 -12.21
CA ASN A 104 5.50 -18.76 -12.91
C ASN A 104 6.74 -18.04 -12.34
N GLU A 105 7.59 -18.78 -11.62
CA GLU A 105 8.61 -18.29 -10.70
C GLU A 105 9.53 -17.27 -11.37
N ALA A 106 10.15 -17.64 -12.50
CA ALA A 106 11.15 -16.81 -13.17
C ALA A 106 10.66 -15.41 -13.55
N ARG A 107 9.34 -15.24 -13.77
CA ARG A 107 8.72 -13.92 -13.97
C ARG A 107 8.52 -13.18 -12.66
N CYS A 108 8.02 -13.86 -11.63
CA CYS A 108 7.63 -13.26 -10.36
C CYS A 108 8.81 -12.94 -9.43
N THR A 109 9.87 -13.75 -9.46
CA THR A 109 11.07 -13.65 -8.61
C THR A 109 12.08 -12.63 -9.14
N SER A 110 11.80 -12.01 -10.29
CA SER A 110 12.42 -10.72 -10.65
C SER A 110 12.24 -9.65 -9.56
N CYS A 111 11.19 -9.75 -8.74
CA CYS A 111 10.96 -8.90 -7.57
C CYS A 111 11.26 -9.59 -6.22
N HIS A 112 12.00 -10.70 -6.21
CA HIS A 112 12.49 -11.34 -4.97
C HIS A 112 13.86 -10.75 -4.61
N VAL A 113 14.19 -10.61 -3.33
CA VAL A 113 15.49 -10.08 -2.86
C VAL A 113 16.62 -11.10 -2.93
N GLY A 114 16.53 -12.03 -3.87
CA GLY A 114 17.50 -13.09 -4.09
C GLY A 114 17.63 -13.47 -5.56
N TYR A 115 18.54 -14.41 -5.80
CA TYR A 115 18.93 -14.88 -7.12
C TYR A 115 18.58 -16.36 -7.30
N GLY A 116 17.86 -16.70 -8.37
CA GLY A 116 17.66 -18.08 -8.81
C GLY A 116 16.58 -18.85 -8.07
N TRP A 117 15.54 -18.17 -7.55
CA TRP A 117 14.37 -18.88 -7.04
C TRP A 117 13.45 -19.26 -8.20
N GLU A 118 13.57 -20.49 -8.66
CA GLU A 118 12.91 -21.02 -9.87
C GLU A 118 11.85 -22.09 -9.58
N ASP A 119 11.78 -22.58 -8.34
CA ASP A 119 10.83 -23.60 -7.92
C ASP A 119 10.21 -23.21 -6.56
N MET A 120 8.93 -22.88 -6.58
CA MET A 120 8.20 -22.44 -5.38
C MET A 120 7.80 -23.61 -4.46
N SER A 121 8.02 -24.87 -4.88
CA SER A 121 7.90 -26.05 -4.02
C SER A 121 9.08 -26.21 -3.06
N GLN A 122 10.20 -25.56 -3.38
CA GLN A 122 11.41 -25.51 -2.56
C GLN A 122 11.53 -24.17 -1.81
N PRO A 123 12.20 -24.14 -0.65
CA PRO A 123 12.57 -22.87 -0.04
C PRO A 123 13.48 -22.06 -0.98
N PRO A 124 13.58 -20.73 -0.78
CA PRO A 124 14.50 -19.90 -1.55
C PRO A 124 15.94 -20.45 -1.53
N PRO A 125 16.76 -20.16 -2.56
CA PRO A 125 18.07 -20.75 -2.75
C PRO A 125 18.97 -20.76 -1.50
N ILE A 126 19.52 -21.92 -1.16
CA ILE A 126 20.27 -22.11 0.10
C ILE A 126 21.68 -21.52 0.08
N ALA A 127 22.21 -21.17 -1.09
CA ALA A 127 23.55 -20.60 -1.22
C ALA A 127 23.61 -19.26 -0.48
N LYS A 128 24.63 -19.08 0.37
CA LYS A 128 24.75 -17.87 1.22
C LYS A 128 24.80 -16.57 0.41
N ASN A 129 25.40 -16.62 -0.78
CA ASN A 129 25.52 -15.49 -1.70
C ASN A 129 24.35 -15.37 -2.69
N ALA A 130 23.23 -16.08 -2.46
CA ALA A 130 22.03 -15.93 -3.27
C ALA A 130 21.14 -14.75 -2.81
N VAL A 131 21.48 -14.07 -1.71
CA VAL A 131 20.86 -12.79 -1.33
C VAL A 131 21.27 -11.72 -2.34
N ASP A 132 20.32 -10.91 -2.80
CA ASP A 132 20.59 -9.76 -3.66
C ASP A 132 20.81 -8.52 -2.79
N CYS A 133 22.06 -8.22 -2.46
CA CYS A 133 22.39 -7.01 -1.70
C CYS A 133 22.18 -5.73 -2.54
N LEU A 134 22.29 -5.81 -3.86
CA LEU A 134 22.35 -4.64 -4.74
C LEU A 134 20.96 -4.06 -5.01
N VAL A 135 19.91 -4.89 -5.05
CA VAL A 135 18.54 -4.43 -5.32
C VAL A 135 18.04 -3.36 -4.35
N CYS A 136 18.53 -3.38 -3.10
CA CYS A 136 18.17 -2.41 -2.07
C CYS A 136 19.23 -1.32 -1.84
N HIS A 137 20.47 -1.54 -2.26
CA HIS A 137 21.61 -0.69 -1.88
C HIS A 137 22.33 -0.02 -3.05
N ASP A 138 21.96 -0.29 -4.30
CA ASP A 138 22.49 0.44 -5.45
C ASP A 138 22.13 1.92 -5.37
N THR A 139 23.10 2.83 -5.49
CA THR A 139 22.83 4.26 -5.60
C THR A 139 23.27 4.84 -6.95
N THR A 140 23.60 3.99 -7.93
CA THR A 140 24.00 4.45 -9.27
C THR A 140 22.82 4.50 -10.24
N GLY A 141 21.72 3.81 -9.94
CA GLY A 141 20.57 3.65 -10.81
C GLY A 141 20.81 2.70 -11.98
N ASP A 142 21.94 1.97 -11.99
CA ASP A 142 22.32 1.08 -13.09
C ASP A 142 21.96 -0.39 -12.79
N TYR A 143 21.64 -0.73 -11.54
CA TYR A 143 21.32 -2.11 -11.17
C TYR A 143 19.85 -2.44 -11.41
N TRP A 144 19.59 -3.43 -12.25
CA TRP A 144 18.25 -3.89 -12.56
C TRP A 144 18.19 -5.40 -12.77
N LYS A 145 17.22 -6.06 -12.12
CA LYS A 145 16.97 -7.50 -12.26
C LYS A 145 16.16 -7.72 -13.54
N PHE A 146 16.62 -8.62 -14.40
CA PHE A 146 15.94 -8.85 -15.66
C PHE A 146 14.59 -9.55 -15.42
N PRO A 147 13.48 -9.11 -16.05
CA PRO A 147 12.13 -9.54 -15.67
C PRO A 147 11.77 -11.02 -15.91
N THR A 148 12.66 -11.81 -16.49
CA THR A 148 12.44 -13.22 -16.83
C THR A 148 13.61 -14.12 -16.47
N LEU A 149 14.56 -13.64 -15.65
CA LEU A 149 15.76 -14.39 -15.26
C LEU A 149 15.75 -14.74 -13.76
N ALA A 150 14.59 -15.03 -13.17
CA ALA A 150 14.49 -15.54 -11.80
C ALA A 150 15.28 -14.73 -10.74
N GLY A 151 15.29 -13.41 -10.91
CA GLY A 151 15.99 -12.49 -10.01
C GLY A 151 17.41 -12.12 -10.43
N PHE A 152 17.99 -12.71 -11.47
CA PHE A 152 19.29 -12.26 -11.96
C PHE A 152 19.18 -10.97 -12.81
N PRO A 153 20.17 -10.06 -12.76
CA PRO A 153 20.35 -9.09 -13.83
C PRO A 153 20.72 -9.80 -15.14
N THR A 154 20.67 -9.09 -16.25
CA THR A 154 21.13 -9.67 -17.52
C THR A 154 22.66 -9.78 -17.55
N ASP A 155 23.18 -10.89 -18.08
CA ASP A 155 24.60 -11.18 -18.29
C ASP A 155 25.09 -10.80 -19.70
N THR A 156 24.15 -10.61 -20.61
CA THR A 156 24.36 -10.27 -22.01
C THR A 156 23.37 -9.18 -22.43
N PRO A 157 23.62 -8.43 -23.51
CA PRO A 157 22.61 -7.54 -24.07
C PRO A 157 21.33 -8.31 -24.42
N ARG A 158 20.18 -7.90 -23.88
CA ARG A 158 18.87 -8.52 -24.14
C ARG A 158 17.83 -7.48 -24.46
N GLU A 159 16.99 -7.76 -25.46
CA GLU A 159 15.89 -6.88 -25.80
C GLU A 159 14.77 -6.94 -24.76
N TRP A 160 14.29 -5.79 -24.29
CA TRP A 160 13.14 -5.71 -23.40
C TRP A 160 12.40 -4.36 -23.51
N PRO A 161 11.06 -4.34 -23.60
CA PRO A 161 10.17 -5.49 -23.83
C PRO A 161 10.46 -6.21 -25.16
N LYS A 162 9.95 -7.44 -25.31
CA LYS A 162 10.08 -8.19 -26.57
C LYS A 162 9.55 -7.37 -27.74
N SER A 163 10.29 -7.33 -28.85
CA SER A 163 9.94 -6.59 -30.08
C SER A 163 9.87 -5.06 -29.91
N SER A 164 10.52 -4.49 -28.88
CA SER A 164 10.61 -3.04 -28.67
C SER A 164 11.79 -2.37 -29.39
N GLY A 165 12.78 -3.15 -29.83
CA GLY A 165 14.08 -2.67 -30.31
C GLY A 165 15.00 -2.11 -29.21
N THR A 166 14.57 -2.08 -27.94
CA THR A 166 15.35 -1.54 -26.82
C THR A 166 16.18 -2.64 -26.17
N LEU A 167 17.50 -2.45 -26.14
CA LEU A 167 18.43 -3.38 -25.49
C LEU A 167 18.71 -2.94 -24.06
N VAL A 168 18.54 -3.87 -23.13
CA VAL A 168 19.05 -3.80 -21.76
C VAL A 168 20.43 -4.43 -21.75
N LEU A 169 21.41 -3.65 -21.28
CA LEU A 169 22.80 -4.09 -21.15
C LEU A 169 23.04 -4.70 -19.75
N PRO A 170 24.04 -5.58 -19.62
CA PRO A 170 24.50 -6.02 -18.30
C PRO A 170 24.93 -4.83 -17.45
N PRO A 171 24.58 -4.79 -16.16
CA PRO A 171 25.03 -3.73 -15.26
C PRO A 171 26.54 -3.80 -15.05
N ASP A 172 27.19 -2.65 -14.87
CA ASP A 172 28.57 -2.61 -14.39
C ASP A 172 28.60 -2.94 -12.89
N LEU A 173 28.73 -4.23 -12.59
CA LEU A 173 28.70 -4.76 -11.22
C LEU A 173 29.82 -4.18 -10.35
N VAL A 174 30.97 -3.80 -10.91
CA VAL A 174 32.06 -3.19 -10.15
C VAL A 174 31.69 -1.76 -9.75
N ARG A 175 31.14 -0.99 -10.70
CA ARG A 175 30.64 0.36 -10.42
C ARG A 175 29.52 0.33 -9.39
N VAL A 176 28.52 -0.52 -9.56
CA VAL A 176 27.39 -0.66 -8.63
C VAL A 176 27.92 -1.03 -7.23
N ALA A 177 28.70 -2.10 -7.11
CA ALA A 177 29.21 -2.58 -5.82
C ALA A 177 30.03 -1.53 -5.04
N ARG A 178 30.80 -0.70 -5.75
CA ARG A 178 31.64 0.34 -5.13
C ARG A 178 30.87 1.61 -4.73
N ASN A 179 29.65 1.76 -5.21
CA ASN A 179 28.77 2.90 -4.93
C ASN A 179 27.51 2.47 -4.18
N VAL A 180 27.54 1.34 -3.46
CA VAL A 180 26.41 0.95 -2.61
C VAL A 180 26.25 1.92 -1.43
N GLY A 181 25.00 2.14 -1.03
CA GLY A 181 24.65 3.11 0.01
C GLY A 181 23.32 2.81 0.69
N ALA A 182 22.76 3.82 1.37
CA ALA A 182 21.44 3.72 1.97
C ALA A 182 20.37 3.65 0.89
N SER A 183 19.34 2.82 1.11
CA SER A 183 18.22 2.66 0.19
C SER A 183 17.44 3.96 0.01
N ASP A 184 17.06 4.28 -1.21
CA ASP A 184 16.13 5.34 -1.57
C ASP A 184 14.78 4.80 -2.07
N ARG A 185 13.94 5.69 -2.61
CA ARG A 185 12.60 5.33 -3.13
C ARG A 185 12.67 4.52 -4.41
N GLU A 186 13.70 4.69 -5.24
CA GLU A 186 13.87 3.95 -6.49
C GLU A 186 14.27 2.50 -6.20
N ASN A 187 15.13 2.27 -5.20
CA ASN A 187 15.48 0.92 -4.74
C ASN A 187 14.24 0.09 -4.35
N CYS A 188 13.38 0.65 -3.49
CA CYS A 188 12.13 0.00 -3.10
C CYS A 188 11.14 -0.08 -4.28
N GLY A 189 11.10 0.99 -5.07
CA GLY A 189 10.23 1.17 -6.23
C GLY A 189 10.40 0.13 -7.33
N ASN A 190 11.63 -0.33 -7.55
CA ASN A 190 11.97 -1.40 -8.51
C ASN A 190 11.08 -2.64 -8.40
N CYS A 191 10.55 -2.91 -7.20
CA CYS A 191 9.57 -3.97 -6.96
C CYS A 191 8.18 -3.43 -6.61
N HIS A 192 8.09 -2.37 -5.80
CA HIS A 192 6.82 -1.92 -5.22
C HIS A 192 5.96 -1.08 -6.17
N PHE A 193 6.57 -0.36 -7.12
CA PHE A 193 5.86 0.46 -8.13
C PHE A 193 5.35 -0.39 -9.29
N TYR A 194 6.07 -1.46 -9.65
CA TYR A 194 5.79 -2.28 -10.85
C TYR A 194 5.05 -3.59 -10.57
N GLY A 195 4.53 -3.76 -9.34
CA GLY A 195 3.76 -4.94 -8.96
C GLY A 195 2.54 -5.15 -9.87
N GLY A 196 2.24 -6.40 -10.23
CA GLY A 196 1.13 -6.71 -11.14
C GLY A 196 1.49 -6.59 -12.64
N GLY A 197 2.76 -6.33 -12.95
CA GLY A 197 3.33 -6.50 -14.29
C GLY A 197 3.53 -5.21 -15.10
N ALA A 198 3.23 -4.04 -14.52
CA ALA A 198 3.55 -2.71 -15.04
C ALA A 198 3.47 -1.68 -13.90
N ASP A 199 3.89 -0.44 -14.17
CA ASP A 199 3.89 0.67 -13.21
C ASP A 199 2.48 1.01 -12.70
N GLY A 200 2.36 1.31 -11.40
CA GLY A 200 1.12 1.73 -10.73
C GLY A 200 -0.03 0.72 -10.72
N VAL A 201 0.17 -0.49 -11.27
CA VAL A 201 -0.94 -1.44 -11.50
C VAL A 201 -1.58 -1.94 -10.20
N LYS A 202 -0.78 -2.22 -9.17
CA LYS A 202 -1.21 -3.07 -8.05
C LYS A 202 -1.69 -2.31 -6.82
N HIS A 203 -0.84 -1.49 -6.18
CA HIS A 203 -1.22 -0.75 -4.98
C HIS A 203 -2.10 0.47 -5.32
N GLY A 204 -1.76 1.18 -6.39
CA GLY A 204 -2.46 2.38 -6.85
C GLY A 204 -2.05 3.65 -6.12
N ASP A 205 -1.48 3.56 -4.92
CA ASP A 205 -0.82 4.66 -4.20
C ASP A 205 0.71 4.54 -4.21
N LEU A 206 1.27 3.58 -4.96
CA LEU A 206 2.70 3.39 -5.17
C LEU A 206 2.98 3.19 -6.66
N ASP A 207 3.68 4.15 -7.27
CA ASP A 207 4.08 4.17 -8.69
C ASP A 207 5.34 5.02 -8.89
N SER A 208 5.91 4.99 -10.10
CA SER A 208 7.18 5.66 -10.40
C SER A 208 7.21 7.17 -10.19
N SER A 209 6.07 7.85 -10.14
CA SER A 209 6.00 9.28 -9.81
C SER A 209 6.50 9.58 -8.38
N LEU A 210 6.56 8.58 -7.51
CA LEU A 210 7.08 8.69 -6.14
C LEU A 210 8.60 8.60 -6.05
N VAL A 211 9.34 8.39 -7.14
CA VAL A 211 10.81 8.55 -7.13
C VAL A 211 11.18 9.98 -6.77
N ASN A 212 10.51 10.95 -7.39
CA ASN A 212 10.70 12.38 -7.16
C ASN A 212 9.35 13.12 -7.17
N PRO A 213 8.51 12.94 -6.13
CA PRO A 213 7.16 13.48 -6.10
C PRO A 213 7.16 14.97 -5.76
N SER A 214 6.13 15.70 -6.20
CA SER A 214 5.84 17.03 -5.69
C SER A 214 5.16 16.97 -4.32
N HIS A 215 5.15 18.10 -3.61
CA HIS A 215 4.42 18.25 -2.34
C HIS A 215 2.92 17.98 -2.46
N GLU A 216 2.29 18.24 -3.60
CA GLU A 216 0.87 17.92 -3.85
C GLU A 216 0.62 16.42 -3.96
N LEU A 217 1.60 15.65 -4.45
CA LEU A 217 1.47 14.21 -4.63
C LEU A 217 1.65 13.47 -3.30
N ASP A 218 2.75 13.72 -2.59
CA ASP A 218 2.97 13.17 -1.25
C ASP A 218 3.81 14.13 -0.39
N VAL A 219 3.22 14.65 0.68
CA VAL A 219 3.87 15.65 1.55
C VAL A 219 5.10 15.12 2.32
N HIS A 220 5.21 13.81 2.52
CA HIS A 220 6.33 13.20 3.25
C HIS A 220 7.50 12.90 2.32
N MET A 221 7.21 12.42 1.12
CA MET A 221 8.22 12.04 0.13
C MET A 221 8.63 13.19 -0.80
N ALA A 222 7.95 14.34 -0.74
CA ALA A 222 8.24 15.51 -1.56
C ALA A 222 9.71 15.92 -1.47
N SER A 223 10.38 15.99 -2.62
CA SER A 223 11.82 16.28 -2.69
C SER A 223 12.18 17.73 -2.34
N ASP A 224 11.22 18.64 -2.42
CA ASP A 224 11.31 20.02 -1.96
C ASP A 224 10.85 20.22 -0.51
N GLY A 225 10.54 19.12 0.20
CA GLY A 225 10.06 19.10 1.57
C GLY A 225 10.90 18.20 2.48
N LEU A 226 10.24 17.23 3.12
CA LEU A 226 10.90 16.28 4.03
C LEU A 226 11.79 15.26 3.30
N ASP A 227 11.53 15.01 2.02
CA ASP A 227 12.26 14.07 1.15
C ASP A 227 12.49 12.68 1.77
N PHE A 228 11.48 12.16 2.46
CA PHE A 228 11.58 10.84 3.09
C PHE A 228 11.83 9.75 2.05
N SER A 229 12.80 8.87 2.31
CA SER A 229 12.86 7.56 1.68
C SER A 229 11.81 6.65 2.33
N CYS A 230 11.59 5.48 1.73
CA CYS A 230 10.70 4.49 2.32
C CYS A 230 11.15 4.10 3.74
N SER A 231 12.45 3.97 3.97
CA SER A 231 13.04 3.51 5.24
C SER A 231 12.98 4.52 6.38
N ASP A 232 12.67 5.79 6.10
CA ASP A 232 12.45 6.82 7.15
C ASP A 232 11.17 6.52 7.96
N CYS A 233 10.15 5.92 7.30
CA CYS A 233 8.91 5.46 7.91
C CYS A 233 8.92 3.93 8.16
N HIS A 234 9.32 3.17 7.14
CA HIS A 234 9.52 1.73 7.23
C HIS A 234 10.88 1.40 7.86
N THR A 235 11.02 1.76 9.12
CA THR A 235 12.25 1.52 9.90
C THR A 235 12.64 0.06 9.86
N SER A 236 13.94 -0.21 9.85
CA SER A 236 14.46 -1.58 9.81
C SER A 236 15.38 -1.89 10.97
N TRP A 237 15.28 -3.12 11.48
CA TRP A 237 16.18 -3.67 12.48
C TRP A 237 16.58 -5.09 12.09
N GLY A 238 17.89 -5.35 11.97
CA GLY A 238 18.38 -6.63 11.46
C GLY A 238 17.80 -6.98 10.09
N HIS A 239 17.72 -5.98 9.18
CA HIS A 239 17.08 -6.06 7.85
C HIS A 239 15.57 -6.36 7.85
N ASN A 240 14.94 -6.56 9.01
CA ASN A 240 13.50 -6.70 9.10
C ASN A 240 12.85 -5.31 8.97
N VAL A 241 12.09 -5.10 7.90
CA VAL A 241 11.44 -3.83 7.56
C VAL A 241 10.06 -3.78 8.19
N ALA A 242 9.76 -2.70 8.92
CA ALA A 242 8.48 -2.51 9.60
C ALA A 242 7.31 -2.32 8.63
N GLY A 243 6.11 -2.69 9.09
CA GLY A 243 4.88 -2.62 8.33
C GLY A 243 4.53 -3.93 7.61
N SER A 244 3.25 -4.22 7.50
CA SER A 244 2.76 -5.41 6.80
C SER A 244 1.38 -5.15 6.22
N ARG A 245 1.12 -5.71 5.04
CA ARG A 245 -0.21 -5.73 4.41
C ARG A 245 -1.10 -6.88 4.88
N TYR A 246 -0.52 -7.85 5.59
CA TYR A 246 -1.23 -9.02 6.12
C TYR A 246 -1.78 -8.73 7.53
N GLN A 247 -0.99 -8.02 8.35
CA GLN A 247 -1.40 -7.43 9.62
C GLN A 247 -0.98 -5.97 9.63
N VAL A 248 -1.94 -5.08 9.46
CA VAL A 248 -1.71 -3.63 9.46
C VAL A 248 -1.88 -3.12 10.89
N ASN A 249 -1.03 -2.18 11.32
CA ASN A 249 -1.31 -1.40 12.53
C ASN A 249 -2.45 -0.41 12.26
N ALA A 250 -3.71 -0.88 12.36
CA ALA A 250 -4.88 -0.08 12.00
C ALA A 250 -5.17 1.07 12.98
N LYS A 251 -4.65 0.95 14.20
CA LYS A 251 -4.83 1.91 15.30
C LYS A 251 -3.62 1.85 16.21
N ASP A 252 -2.71 2.79 16.00
CA ASP A 252 -1.56 2.96 16.88
C ASP A 252 -1.99 3.72 18.15
N THR A 253 -1.78 3.08 19.30
CA THR A 253 -2.09 3.63 20.62
C THR A 253 -0.85 3.90 21.47
N LEU A 254 0.34 3.59 20.94
CA LEU A 254 1.61 3.81 21.63
C LEU A 254 2.03 5.28 21.58
N GLY A 255 1.64 5.98 20.50
CA GLY A 255 1.86 7.41 20.33
C GLY A 255 3.17 7.73 19.63
N VAL A 256 3.70 8.94 19.85
CA VAL A 256 4.89 9.43 19.14
C VAL A 256 6.12 8.59 19.51
N ASP A 257 6.79 8.04 18.51
CA ASP A 257 8.03 7.29 18.67
C ASP A 257 9.14 8.21 19.20
N VAL A 258 9.78 7.77 20.29
CA VAL A 258 10.89 8.46 20.94
C VAL A 258 12.02 7.47 21.21
N PRO A 259 13.29 7.89 21.27
CA PRO A 259 14.39 6.98 21.59
C PRO A 259 14.11 6.17 22.87
N GLY A 260 14.08 4.83 22.75
CA GLY A 260 13.67 3.92 23.83
C GLY A 260 12.23 3.40 23.76
N HIS A 261 11.50 3.70 22.68
CA HIS A 261 10.17 3.13 22.40
C HIS A 261 10.21 1.61 22.17
N THR A 262 9.05 0.95 22.35
CA THR A 262 8.97 -0.50 22.52
C THR A 262 8.85 -1.32 21.24
N ASP A 263 8.33 -0.75 20.15
CA ASP A 263 8.05 -1.47 18.90
C ASP A 263 9.01 -1.11 17.76
N LEU A 264 9.89 -0.11 17.95
CA LEU A 264 10.91 0.36 16.99
C LEU A 264 10.34 0.71 15.59
N GLY A 265 9.03 0.90 15.49
CA GLY A 265 8.29 1.09 14.25
C GLY A 265 7.81 2.53 14.10
N ARG A 266 8.02 3.11 12.91
CA ARG A 266 7.46 4.42 12.53
C ARG A 266 6.41 4.33 11.42
N ALA A 267 5.97 3.11 11.12
CA ALA A 267 5.04 2.82 10.03
C ALA A 267 3.56 3.11 10.40
N SER A 268 3.31 4.19 11.14
CA SER A 268 1.99 4.69 11.53
C SER A 268 2.01 6.23 11.54
N CYS A 269 0.85 6.86 11.36
CA CYS A 269 0.77 8.32 11.42
C CYS A 269 1.04 8.84 12.84
N GLU A 270 0.51 8.14 13.85
CA GLU A 270 0.59 8.51 15.24
C GLU A 270 2.02 8.45 15.80
N SER A 271 2.88 7.60 15.22
CA SER A 271 4.31 7.53 15.59
C SER A 271 5.07 8.84 15.38
N CYS A 272 4.57 9.74 14.53
CA CYS A 272 5.15 11.07 14.32
C CYS A 272 4.22 12.21 14.77
N HIS A 273 2.90 12.02 14.63
CA HIS A 273 1.90 13.09 14.81
C HIS A 273 1.08 12.97 16.10
N GLY A 274 1.15 11.84 16.80
CA GLY A 274 0.27 11.51 17.92
C GLY A 274 -1.19 11.33 17.51
N SER A 275 -2.07 11.13 18.49
CA SER A 275 -3.51 10.89 18.28
C SER A 275 -4.36 12.17 18.18
N GLU A 276 -3.81 13.33 18.55
CA GLU A 276 -4.53 14.60 18.58
C GLU A 276 -3.80 15.72 17.80
N PRO A 277 -3.47 15.52 16.51
CA PRO A 277 -2.62 16.46 15.77
C PRO A 277 -3.32 17.78 15.40
N HIS A 278 -4.64 17.89 15.57
CA HIS A 278 -5.40 19.04 15.09
C HIS A 278 -5.61 20.10 16.19
N PRO A 279 -5.51 21.40 15.85
CA PRO A 279 -5.92 22.48 16.76
C PRO A 279 -7.41 22.45 17.12
N LYS A 280 -8.24 21.86 16.26
CA LYS A 280 -9.68 21.71 16.49
C LYS A 280 -9.94 20.38 17.17
N ALA A 281 -10.29 20.40 18.45
CA ALA A 281 -10.62 19.20 19.24
C ALA A 281 -11.60 18.27 18.53
N LYS A 282 -12.60 18.83 17.81
CA LYS A 282 -13.57 17.99 17.10
C LYS A 282 -12.95 17.12 16.00
N LEU A 283 -11.86 17.53 15.37
CA LEU A 283 -11.14 16.69 14.41
C LEU A 283 -10.39 15.57 15.11
N ASN A 284 -9.85 15.82 16.31
CA ASN A 284 -9.20 14.79 17.13
C ASN A 284 -10.21 13.72 17.59
N ASP A 285 -11.46 14.09 17.93
CA ASP A 285 -12.52 13.10 18.22
C ASP A 285 -12.71 12.10 17.07
N HIS A 286 -12.51 12.51 15.81
CA HIS A 286 -12.72 11.62 14.67
C HIS A 286 -11.67 10.51 14.59
N VAL A 287 -10.47 10.72 15.15
CA VAL A 287 -9.38 9.73 15.14
C VAL A 287 -9.76 8.48 15.95
N GLU A 288 -10.80 8.53 16.78
CA GLU A 288 -11.37 7.32 17.42
C GLU A 288 -11.96 6.34 16.39
N LYS A 289 -12.57 6.85 15.32
CA LYS A 289 -13.35 6.06 14.35
C LYS A 289 -12.85 6.15 12.91
N LEU A 290 -12.05 7.15 12.57
CA LEU A 290 -11.48 7.35 11.24
C LEU A 290 -9.96 7.22 11.30
N ALA A 291 -9.40 6.45 10.37
CA ALA A 291 -7.97 6.44 10.14
C ALA A 291 -7.51 7.80 9.58
N CYS A 292 -6.29 8.21 9.88
CA CYS A 292 -5.69 9.43 9.33
C CYS A 292 -5.72 9.41 7.79
N GLN A 293 -5.38 8.26 7.21
CA GLN A 293 -5.40 7.95 5.78
C GLN A 293 -6.76 8.27 5.15
N SER A 294 -7.87 7.97 5.83
CA SER A 294 -9.22 8.19 5.30
C SER A 294 -9.51 9.65 4.99
N CYS A 295 -8.92 10.57 5.76
CA CYS A 295 -9.11 12.01 5.57
C CYS A 295 -8.00 12.63 4.71
N HIS A 296 -6.78 12.13 4.84
CA HIS A 296 -5.58 12.73 4.26
C HIS A 296 -5.16 12.16 2.90
N ILE A 297 -5.78 11.05 2.46
CA ILE A 297 -5.59 10.50 1.11
C ILE A 297 -6.94 10.55 0.38
N PRO A 298 -7.32 11.71 -0.19
CA PRO A 298 -8.66 11.91 -0.76
C PRO A 298 -8.89 11.12 -2.06
N ALA A 299 -7.80 10.76 -2.74
CA ALA A 299 -7.74 9.91 -3.92
C ALA A 299 -6.34 9.29 -4.07
N PHE A 300 -6.25 8.14 -4.74
CA PHE A 300 -5.00 7.48 -5.15
C PHE A 300 -4.83 7.50 -6.68
N ALA A 301 -3.70 7.01 -7.19
CA ALA A 301 -3.29 7.13 -8.59
C ALA A 301 -3.32 8.60 -9.06
N ARG A 302 -2.71 9.47 -8.26
CA ARG A 302 -2.69 10.93 -8.48
C ARG A 302 -1.41 11.42 -9.19
N GLY A 303 -0.42 10.55 -9.36
CA GLY A 303 0.87 10.87 -9.97
C GLY A 303 0.90 10.91 -11.50
N GLY A 304 -0.27 10.81 -12.16
CA GLY A 304 -0.36 10.67 -13.61
C GLY A 304 -0.09 9.24 -14.12
N VAL A 305 -0.03 8.26 -13.23
CA VAL A 305 0.05 6.83 -13.55
C VAL A 305 -1.27 6.16 -13.19
N ALA A 306 -1.96 5.62 -14.19
CA ALA A 306 -3.23 4.95 -13.99
C ALA A 306 -3.05 3.56 -13.35
N THR A 307 -3.93 3.23 -12.41
CA THR A 307 -3.97 1.93 -11.75
C THR A 307 -5.03 1.02 -12.36
N LYS A 308 -4.77 -0.29 -12.44
CA LYS A 308 -5.82 -1.26 -12.78
C LYS A 308 -6.84 -1.34 -11.64
N MET A 309 -8.11 -1.24 -12.01
CA MET A 309 -9.28 -1.38 -11.14
C MET A 309 -10.13 -2.60 -11.49
N TRP A 310 -9.94 -3.15 -12.69
CA TRP A 310 -10.61 -4.34 -13.18
C TRP A 310 -9.65 -5.20 -14.01
N TRP A 311 -9.70 -6.53 -13.84
CA TRP A 311 -9.01 -7.51 -14.68
C TRP A 311 -9.88 -8.73 -14.92
N ASP A 312 -10.35 -8.93 -16.15
CA ASP A 312 -11.16 -10.09 -16.54
C ASP A 312 -10.33 -11.12 -17.31
N TRP A 313 -9.92 -12.19 -16.65
CA TRP A 313 -9.20 -13.29 -17.31
C TRP A 313 -10.09 -14.13 -18.22
N SER A 314 -11.43 -14.10 -18.07
CA SER A 314 -12.34 -14.93 -18.87
C SER A 314 -12.31 -14.62 -20.36
N THR A 315 -11.79 -13.45 -20.72
CA THR A 315 -11.67 -12.99 -22.10
C THR A 315 -10.27 -13.17 -22.67
N ALA A 316 -9.31 -13.66 -21.87
CA ALA A 316 -7.98 -14.01 -22.35
C ALA A 316 -8.05 -15.13 -23.40
N GLY A 317 -7.15 -15.06 -24.39
CA GLY A 317 -7.02 -16.02 -25.47
C GLY A 317 -7.75 -15.67 -26.76
N LYS A 318 -8.41 -14.50 -26.86
CA LYS A 318 -8.93 -14.03 -28.15
C LYS A 318 -7.77 -13.56 -29.02
N LEU A 319 -7.76 -14.03 -30.25
CA LEU A 319 -6.79 -13.66 -31.28
C LEU A 319 -7.50 -12.87 -32.38
N ASP A 320 -6.74 -12.20 -33.24
CA ASP A 320 -7.30 -11.52 -34.40
C ASP A 320 -7.68 -12.51 -35.52
N GLU A 321 -8.16 -11.97 -36.65
CA GLU A 321 -8.59 -12.76 -37.80
C GLU A 321 -7.45 -13.62 -38.40
N ASP A 322 -6.19 -13.21 -38.19
CA ASP A 322 -4.98 -13.90 -38.64
C ASP A 322 -4.39 -14.83 -37.56
N SER A 323 -5.15 -15.11 -36.50
CA SER A 323 -4.70 -15.91 -35.34
C SER A 323 -3.45 -15.36 -34.65
N GLN A 324 -3.25 -14.04 -34.68
CA GLN A 324 -2.18 -13.35 -33.96
C GLN A 324 -2.68 -12.75 -32.65
N PRO A 325 -1.81 -12.62 -31.63
CA PRO A 325 -2.17 -11.93 -30.41
C PRO A 325 -2.40 -10.45 -30.63
N MET A 326 -3.38 -9.90 -29.92
CA MET A 326 -3.80 -8.52 -30.02
C MET A 326 -3.63 -7.77 -28.70
N ALA A 327 -3.41 -6.46 -28.85
CA ALA A 327 -3.40 -5.50 -27.76
C ALA A 327 -4.31 -4.34 -28.12
N LEU A 328 -5.30 -4.06 -27.28
CA LEU A 328 -6.19 -2.91 -27.45
C LEU A 328 -5.89 -1.87 -26.40
N LYS A 329 -6.19 -0.61 -26.74
CA LYS A 329 -6.11 0.52 -25.83
C LYS A 329 -7.48 1.17 -25.68
N ASP A 330 -7.73 1.76 -24.51
CA ASP A 330 -8.89 2.62 -24.29
C ASP A 330 -8.65 4.03 -24.89
N GLU A 331 -9.66 4.89 -24.76
CA GLU A 331 -9.62 6.28 -25.24
C GLU A 331 -8.53 7.15 -24.58
N HIS A 332 -8.01 6.74 -23.42
CA HIS A 332 -6.94 7.40 -22.68
C HIS A 332 -5.56 6.81 -23.01
N GLY A 333 -5.49 5.80 -23.87
CA GLY A 333 -4.25 5.16 -24.29
C GLY A 333 -3.76 4.06 -23.34
N HIS A 334 -4.52 3.71 -22.31
CA HIS A 334 -4.22 2.58 -21.43
C HIS A 334 -4.58 1.27 -22.10
N VAL A 335 -3.81 0.21 -21.83
CA VAL A 335 -4.09 -1.12 -22.38
C VAL A 335 -5.44 -1.60 -21.85
N SER A 336 -6.42 -1.78 -22.72
CA SER A 336 -7.78 -2.24 -22.36
C SER A 336 -7.96 -3.74 -22.56
N TYR A 337 -7.14 -4.37 -23.41
CA TYR A 337 -7.16 -5.81 -23.66
C TYR A 337 -5.76 -6.31 -24.06
N LEU A 338 -5.42 -7.53 -23.63
CA LEU A 338 -4.30 -8.31 -24.16
C LEU A 338 -4.75 -9.76 -24.36
N SER A 339 -4.40 -10.40 -25.49
CA SER A 339 -4.68 -11.82 -25.70
C SER A 339 -4.14 -12.69 -24.57
N GLU A 340 -2.99 -12.33 -24.02
CA GLU A 340 -2.33 -13.06 -22.94
C GLU A 340 -3.07 -12.94 -21.59
N LYS A 341 -3.93 -11.94 -21.40
CA LYS A 341 -4.39 -11.53 -20.06
C LYS A 341 -5.87 -11.16 -19.95
N GLY A 342 -6.57 -10.94 -21.06
CA GLY A 342 -7.96 -10.53 -21.09
C GLY A 342 -8.16 -9.02 -20.95
N ASP A 343 -9.34 -8.62 -20.48
CA ASP A 343 -9.78 -7.22 -20.42
C ASP A 343 -9.33 -6.51 -19.14
N PHE A 344 -9.03 -5.22 -19.27
CA PHE A 344 -8.65 -4.34 -18.18
C PHE A 344 -9.53 -3.10 -18.11
N ARG A 345 -9.66 -2.54 -16.91
CA ARG A 345 -10.06 -1.13 -16.73
C ARG A 345 -9.11 -0.44 -15.78
N HIS A 346 -8.78 0.79 -16.13
CA HIS A 346 -7.85 1.63 -15.39
C HIS A 346 -8.61 2.79 -14.73
N GLY A 347 -8.00 3.38 -13.71
CA GLY A 347 -8.48 4.60 -13.08
C GLY A 347 -7.32 5.50 -12.68
N GLU A 348 -7.59 6.80 -12.67
CA GLU A 348 -6.71 7.85 -12.16
C GLU A 348 -7.50 8.71 -11.19
N ASN A 349 -6.82 9.32 -10.21
CA ASN A 349 -7.45 10.14 -9.18
C ASN A 349 -8.65 9.42 -8.51
N VAL A 350 -8.46 8.13 -8.24
CA VAL A 350 -9.52 7.22 -7.81
C VAL A 350 -9.87 7.48 -6.36
N VAL A 351 -11.16 7.66 -6.09
CA VAL A 351 -11.69 7.73 -4.73
C VAL A 351 -11.60 6.35 -4.07
N PRO A 352 -11.02 6.21 -2.86
CA PRO A 352 -10.99 4.94 -2.16
C PRO A 352 -12.39 4.42 -1.82
N ASP A 353 -12.54 3.10 -1.82
CA ASP A 353 -13.62 2.43 -1.08
C ASP A 353 -13.26 2.49 0.42
N TYR A 354 -14.26 2.62 1.30
CA TYR A 354 -14.03 2.69 2.75
C TYR A 354 -14.60 1.46 3.44
N ALA A 355 -13.93 0.98 4.49
CA ALA A 355 -14.39 -0.15 5.31
C ALA A 355 -13.94 -0.01 6.77
N TRP A 356 -14.70 -0.59 7.70
CA TRP A 356 -14.23 -0.79 9.07
C TRP A 356 -13.09 -1.81 9.08
N PHE A 357 -11.99 -1.45 9.73
CA PHE A 357 -10.77 -2.24 9.71
C PHE A 357 -10.08 -2.24 11.08
N ASN A 358 -9.78 -3.44 11.58
CA ASN A 358 -9.09 -3.67 12.86
C ASN A 358 -7.60 -4.03 12.70
N GLY A 359 -7.10 -4.12 11.46
CA GLY A 359 -5.71 -4.49 11.16
C GLY A 359 -5.55 -5.89 10.57
N THR A 360 -6.50 -6.79 10.83
CA THR A 360 -6.47 -8.19 10.41
C THR A 360 -6.96 -8.34 8.97
N VAL A 361 -6.17 -8.98 8.11
CA VAL A 361 -6.58 -9.33 6.74
C VAL A 361 -6.61 -10.85 6.57
N GLU A 362 -7.81 -11.41 6.43
CA GLU A 362 -7.99 -12.84 6.18
C GLU A 362 -7.99 -13.11 4.67
N TYR A 363 -7.33 -14.18 4.23
CA TYR A 363 -7.24 -14.55 2.81
C TYR A 363 -8.03 -15.81 2.49
N THR A 364 -8.65 -15.85 1.30
CA THR A 364 -9.10 -17.11 0.70
C THR A 364 -7.88 -17.83 0.13
N LEU A 365 -7.48 -18.91 0.79
CA LEU A 365 -6.37 -19.77 0.36
C LEU A 365 -6.79 -20.66 -0.82
N ILE A 366 -5.80 -21.23 -1.51
CA ILE A 366 -6.03 -21.96 -2.77
C ILE A 366 -6.86 -23.23 -2.59
N ASP A 367 -6.82 -23.84 -1.40
CA ASP A 367 -7.57 -25.02 -1.01
C ASP A 367 -8.93 -24.68 -0.35
N ALA A 368 -9.23 -23.39 -0.16
CA ALA A 368 -10.47 -22.97 0.46
C ALA A 368 -11.66 -23.14 -0.50
N LYS A 369 -12.70 -23.81 0.00
CA LYS A 369 -13.95 -23.97 -0.73
C LYS A 369 -14.70 -22.64 -0.81
N LEU A 370 -15.12 -22.28 -2.02
CA LEU A 370 -15.78 -21.03 -2.36
C LEU A 370 -17.28 -21.08 -2.00
N ASP A 371 -17.78 -19.98 -1.46
CA ASP A 371 -19.20 -19.70 -1.32
C ASP A 371 -19.74 -19.06 -2.60
N LEU A 372 -20.32 -19.91 -3.46
CA LEU A 372 -20.87 -19.50 -4.76
C LEU A 372 -22.24 -18.79 -4.65
N THR A 373 -22.76 -18.56 -3.44
CA THR A 373 -24.00 -17.78 -3.26
C THR A 373 -23.76 -16.28 -3.27
N GLN A 374 -22.51 -15.86 -3.10
CA GLN A 374 -22.10 -14.46 -3.15
C GLN A 374 -21.90 -14.00 -4.60
N SER A 375 -22.12 -12.71 -4.85
CA SER A 375 -21.93 -12.14 -6.20
C SER A 375 -20.47 -12.11 -6.64
N ALA A 376 -19.52 -12.10 -5.69
CA ALA A 376 -18.09 -12.15 -5.96
C ALA A 376 -17.36 -12.81 -4.79
N VAL A 377 -16.28 -13.54 -5.08
CA VAL A 377 -15.38 -14.13 -4.08
C VAL A 377 -14.41 -13.07 -3.57
N HIS A 378 -14.29 -12.95 -2.26
CA HIS A 378 -13.29 -12.10 -1.63
C HIS A 378 -11.95 -12.83 -1.58
N ILE A 379 -10.96 -12.44 -2.40
CA ILE A 379 -9.60 -12.98 -2.31
C ILE A 379 -8.99 -12.68 -0.94
N ASN A 380 -9.29 -11.51 -0.41
CA ASN A 380 -9.07 -11.17 0.97
C ASN A 380 -10.24 -10.38 1.56
N GLN A 381 -10.39 -10.50 2.86
CA GLN A 381 -11.38 -9.82 3.67
C GLN A 381 -10.67 -8.98 4.72
N VAL A 382 -10.92 -7.69 4.70
CA VAL A 382 -10.51 -6.78 5.77
C VAL A 382 -11.48 -6.98 6.93
N LYS A 383 -10.98 -7.38 8.10
CA LYS A 383 -11.83 -7.58 9.28
C LYS A 383 -11.99 -6.28 10.03
N GLY A 384 -13.09 -6.18 10.76
CA GLY A 384 -13.39 -5.02 11.59
C GLY A 384 -14.89 -4.75 11.63
N SER A 385 -15.31 -4.06 12.67
CA SER A 385 -16.71 -3.72 12.91
C SER A 385 -16.85 -2.42 13.69
N PRO A 386 -17.97 -1.70 13.55
CA PRO A 386 -18.19 -0.45 14.29
C PRO A 386 -18.18 -0.61 15.82
N GLY A 387 -18.42 -1.82 16.33
CA GLY A 387 -18.69 -2.11 17.74
C GLY A 387 -17.57 -2.83 18.50
N ASP A 388 -16.45 -3.17 17.86
CA ASP A 388 -15.37 -3.94 18.51
C ASP A 388 -14.39 -3.08 19.34
N GLY A 389 -14.47 -1.76 19.24
CA GLY A 389 -13.62 -0.83 20.00
C GLY A 389 -12.22 -0.60 19.43
N GLU A 390 -11.78 -1.43 18.50
CA GLU A 390 -10.45 -1.35 17.88
C GLU A 390 -10.47 -0.89 16.43
N SER A 391 -11.58 -1.12 15.71
CA SER A 391 -11.69 -0.76 14.32
C SER A 391 -11.78 0.74 14.08
N ARG A 392 -11.13 1.17 13.00
CA ARG A 392 -11.34 2.47 12.36
C ARG A 392 -11.81 2.29 10.93
N ILE A 393 -12.43 3.31 10.36
CA ILE A 393 -12.76 3.34 8.94
C ILE A 393 -11.49 3.72 8.17
N TRP A 394 -11.06 2.83 7.29
CA TRP A 394 -9.84 2.92 6.47
C TRP A 394 -10.17 3.03 4.97
N PRO A 395 -9.29 3.68 4.17
CA PRO A 395 -9.41 3.74 2.72
C PRO A 395 -8.73 2.54 2.05
N PHE A 396 -9.36 2.00 1.02
CA PHE A 396 -8.88 0.87 0.25
C PHE A 396 -9.02 1.11 -1.25
N LYS A 397 -8.05 0.62 -2.01
CA LYS A 397 -8.30 0.22 -3.40
C LYS A 397 -8.95 -1.16 -3.37
N VAL A 398 -10.09 -1.29 -4.04
CA VAL A 398 -10.71 -2.60 -4.29
C VAL A 398 -10.46 -3.00 -5.74
N MET A 399 -9.51 -3.90 -5.93
CA MET A 399 -9.28 -4.56 -7.21
C MET A 399 -10.42 -5.54 -7.45
N ARG A 400 -11.06 -5.42 -8.62
CA ARG A 400 -12.16 -6.29 -9.03
C ARG A 400 -11.74 -7.07 -10.29
N GLY A 401 -12.40 -8.18 -10.59
CA GLY A 401 -12.06 -8.93 -11.79
C GLY A 401 -12.75 -10.27 -11.89
N LYS A 402 -12.31 -11.09 -12.83
CA LYS A 402 -12.70 -12.49 -12.96
C LYS A 402 -11.47 -13.37 -13.10
N GLN A 403 -11.47 -14.51 -12.43
CA GLN A 403 -10.37 -15.48 -12.48
C GLN A 403 -10.91 -16.91 -12.47
N PRO A 404 -10.14 -17.90 -12.95
CA PRO A 404 -10.62 -19.28 -13.07
C PRO A 404 -10.81 -19.93 -11.70
N TYR A 405 -11.84 -20.74 -11.59
CA TYR A 405 -12.11 -21.60 -10.44
C TYR A 405 -12.57 -22.99 -10.92
N ASP A 406 -12.34 -24.00 -10.10
CA ASP A 406 -12.77 -25.37 -10.35
C ASP A 406 -14.26 -25.54 -10.00
N THR A 407 -15.09 -25.97 -10.93
CA THR A 407 -16.54 -26.08 -10.71
C THR A 407 -16.92 -27.29 -9.84
N VAL A 408 -16.05 -28.30 -9.77
CA VAL A 408 -16.26 -29.53 -9.00
C VAL A 408 -15.74 -29.36 -7.58
N TYR A 409 -14.47 -28.98 -7.42
CA TYR A 409 -13.85 -28.73 -6.11
C TYR A 409 -14.33 -27.42 -5.47
N LYS A 410 -14.82 -26.49 -6.28
CA LYS A 410 -15.25 -25.14 -5.86
C LYS A 410 -14.10 -24.41 -5.17
N THR A 411 -12.92 -24.42 -5.77
CA THR A 411 -11.70 -23.74 -5.29
C THR A 411 -11.18 -22.84 -6.41
N LEU A 412 -10.44 -21.79 -6.06
CA LEU A 412 -9.71 -21.03 -7.08
C LEU A 412 -8.63 -21.92 -7.71
N LEU A 413 -8.24 -21.61 -8.94
CA LEU A 413 -7.23 -22.38 -9.66
C LEU A 413 -5.88 -21.68 -9.69
N ALA A 414 -4.81 -22.48 -9.55
CA ALA A 414 -3.48 -22.06 -9.96
C ALA A 414 -3.42 -21.99 -11.50
N THR A 415 -2.62 -21.07 -12.03
CA THR A 415 -2.55 -20.82 -13.48
C THR A 415 -1.10 -20.79 -13.93
N HIS A 416 -0.74 -21.60 -14.94
CA HIS A 416 0.57 -21.54 -15.58
C HIS A 416 0.52 -20.55 -16.74
N VAL A 417 0.89 -19.31 -16.46
CA VAL A 417 0.78 -18.20 -17.41
C VAL A 417 2.11 -17.85 -18.06
N PHE A 418 3.24 -18.19 -17.46
CA PHE A 418 4.56 -17.82 -17.97
C PHE A 418 5.52 -19.02 -17.99
N GLY A 419 6.12 -19.26 -19.16
CA GLY A 419 7.10 -20.32 -19.36
C GLY A 419 7.68 -20.28 -20.78
N LYS A 420 8.74 -21.06 -21.02
CA LYS A 420 9.30 -21.29 -22.38
C LYS A 420 8.73 -22.54 -23.05
N ASP A 421 7.99 -23.33 -22.30
CA ASP A 421 7.23 -24.49 -22.77
C ASP A 421 6.01 -24.05 -23.60
N ASP A 422 5.31 -25.03 -24.15
CA ASP A 422 4.14 -24.85 -25.00
C ASP A 422 2.80 -24.87 -24.23
N SER A 423 2.86 -24.84 -22.90
CA SER A 423 1.70 -24.91 -21.99
C SER A 423 1.36 -23.58 -21.31
N SER A 424 2.29 -22.62 -21.30
CA SER A 424 2.08 -21.25 -20.81
C SER A 424 0.95 -20.52 -21.55
N LEU A 425 -0.01 -20.00 -20.78
CA LEU A 425 -1.16 -19.26 -21.35
C LEU A 425 -0.75 -18.05 -22.21
N TRP A 426 0.35 -17.36 -21.85
CA TRP A 426 0.85 -16.20 -22.60
C TRP A 426 1.48 -16.56 -23.95
N SER A 427 1.68 -17.84 -24.26
CA SER A 427 2.21 -18.29 -25.54
C SER A 427 1.20 -19.10 -26.35
N ASN A 428 0.40 -19.95 -25.69
CA ASN A 428 -0.50 -20.89 -26.37
C ASN A 428 -1.97 -20.46 -26.41
N TYR A 429 -2.40 -19.54 -25.54
CA TYR A 429 -3.79 -19.08 -25.41
C TYR A 429 -4.82 -20.19 -25.10
N ASP A 430 -4.38 -21.31 -24.49
CA ASP A 430 -5.19 -22.49 -24.16
C ASP A 430 -5.34 -22.65 -22.63
N TRP A 431 -6.53 -22.31 -22.13
CA TRP A 431 -6.86 -22.41 -20.71
C TRP A 431 -6.80 -23.84 -20.15
N PRO A 432 -7.49 -24.85 -20.73
CA PRO A 432 -7.37 -26.24 -20.27
C PRO A 432 -5.93 -26.71 -20.13
N LYS A 433 -5.08 -26.44 -21.13
CA LYS A 433 -3.67 -26.84 -21.10
C LYS A 433 -2.90 -26.13 -19.98
N ALA A 434 -3.06 -24.81 -19.86
CA ALA A 434 -2.40 -24.01 -18.82
C ALA A 434 -2.82 -24.40 -17.38
N LEU A 435 -4.11 -24.71 -17.18
CA LEU A 435 -4.64 -25.14 -15.87
C LEU A 435 -4.18 -26.55 -15.52
N GLN A 436 -4.19 -27.47 -16.49
CA GLN A 436 -3.70 -28.83 -16.30
C GLN A 436 -2.21 -28.83 -15.93
N THR A 437 -1.37 -28.08 -16.65
CA THR A 437 0.05 -27.96 -16.32
C THR A 437 0.26 -27.34 -14.93
N ALA A 438 -0.49 -26.28 -14.60
CA ALA A 438 -0.42 -25.69 -13.27
C ALA A 438 -0.71 -26.73 -12.18
N SER A 439 -1.74 -27.56 -12.36
CA SER A 439 -2.09 -28.63 -11.44
C SER A 439 -0.97 -29.67 -11.31
N GLU A 440 -0.45 -30.16 -12.43
CA GLU A 440 0.58 -31.20 -12.46
C GLU A 440 1.89 -30.76 -11.80
N TRP A 441 2.31 -29.52 -12.03
CA TRP A 441 3.60 -29.02 -11.52
C TRP A 441 3.52 -28.53 -10.08
N SER A 442 2.38 -27.98 -9.66
CA SER A 442 2.19 -27.49 -8.29
C SER A 442 1.66 -28.56 -7.33
N GLY A 443 1.05 -29.62 -7.83
CA GLY A 443 0.30 -30.60 -7.04
C GLY A 443 -1.07 -30.11 -6.54
N ILE A 444 -1.50 -28.90 -6.94
CA ILE A 444 -2.81 -28.34 -6.58
C ILE A 444 -3.88 -29.02 -7.46
N PRO A 445 -4.93 -29.65 -6.90
CA PRO A 445 -5.91 -30.40 -7.68
C PRO A 445 -6.68 -29.53 -8.69
N PHE A 446 -6.84 -30.06 -9.90
CA PHE A 446 -7.77 -29.59 -10.92
C PHE A 446 -8.62 -30.77 -11.40
N SER A 447 -9.94 -30.60 -11.45
CA SER A 447 -10.90 -31.65 -11.83
C SER A 447 -10.99 -31.87 -13.35
N GLY A 448 -10.45 -30.94 -14.14
CA GLY A 448 -10.66 -30.85 -15.57
C GLY A 448 -11.83 -29.94 -15.96
N GLU A 449 -12.64 -29.50 -14.99
CA GLU A 449 -13.75 -28.57 -15.21
C GLU A 449 -13.49 -27.22 -14.53
N TYR A 450 -13.65 -26.13 -15.28
CA TYR A 450 -13.46 -24.78 -14.77
C TYR A 450 -14.50 -23.82 -15.36
N ASP A 451 -14.70 -22.73 -14.65
CA ASP A 451 -15.39 -21.53 -15.13
C ASP A 451 -14.71 -20.31 -14.50
N PHE A 452 -15.19 -19.10 -14.78
CA PHE A 452 -14.66 -17.86 -14.24
C PHE A 452 -15.62 -17.25 -13.23
N ILE A 453 -15.09 -16.83 -12.09
CA ILE A 453 -15.86 -16.20 -11.03
C ILE A 453 -15.37 -14.79 -10.78
N GLU A 454 -16.30 -13.88 -10.47
CA GLU A 454 -15.94 -12.53 -10.05
C GLU A 454 -15.20 -12.55 -8.71
N THR A 455 -14.14 -11.74 -8.61
CA THR A 455 -13.35 -11.62 -7.39
C THR A 455 -13.12 -10.17 -7.01
N THR A 456 -12.90 -9.98 -5.71
CA THR A 456 -12.53 -8.69 -5.12
C THR A 456 -11.31 -8.84 -4.23
N MET A 457 -10.44 -7.84 -4.22
CA MET A 457 -9.26 -7.81 -3.36
C MET A 457 -9.01 -6.39 -2.85
N HIS A 458 -8.97 -6.24 -1.53
CA HIS A 458 -8.74 -4.99 -0.83
C HIS A 458 -7.24 -4.76 -0.63
N TRP A 459 -6.80 -3.54 -0.95
CA TRP A 459 -5.44 -3.03 -0.74
C TRP A 459 -5.54 -1.74 0.07
N PRO A 460 -4.98 -1.68 1.30
CA PRO A 460 -4.95 -0.44 2.07
C PRO A 460 -4.25 0.66 1.28
N ILE A 461 -4.78 1.88 1.36
CA ILE A 461 -4.17 3.08 0.79
C ILE A 461 -3.48 3.85 1.90
N THR A 462 -2.16 3.98 1.82
CA THR A 462 -1.31 4.49 2.91
C THR A 462 -0.30 5.55 2.48
N HIS A 463 -0.12 5.75 1.17
CA HIS A 463 0.79 6.74 0.59
C HIS A 463 0.01 7.76 -0.25
N MET A 464 0.73 8.69 -0.87
CA MET A 464 0.16 9.87 -1.53
C MET A 464 -0.65 10.71 -0.55
N VAL A 465 -0.07 10.99 0.63
CA VAL A 465 -0.70 11.89 1.61
C VAL A 465 -0.75 13.30 1.03
N ALA A 466 -1.96 13.82 0.85
CA ALA A 466 -2.18 15.14 0.25
C ALA A 466 -1.90 16.27 1.26
N PRO A 467 -1.61 17.49 0.78
CA PRO A 467 -1.54 18.68 1.62
C PRO A 467 -2.76 18.86 2.53
N ALA A 468 -2.54 19.41 3.73
CA ALA A 468 -3.59 19.51 4.76
C ALA A 468 -4.83 20.33 4.32
N ASP A 469 -4.65 21.30 3.42
CA ASP A 469 -5.75 22.07 2.84
C ASP A 469 -6.58 21.27 1.82
N GLN A 470 -6.04 20.18 1.27
CA GLN A 470 -6.72 19.23 0.38
C GLN A 470 -7.32 18.02 1.12
N ALA A 471 -7.05 17.86 2.41
CA ALA A 471 -7.70 16.84 3.24
C ALA A 471 -9.23 16.98 3.20
N LEU A 472 -9.93 15.85 3.30
CA LEU A 472 -11.40 15.79 3.21
C LEU A 472 -12.07 16.76 4.19
N LYS A 473 -13.14 17.40 3.74
CA LYS A 473 -13.93 18.34 4.54
C LYS A 473 -15.12 17.63 5.17
N CYS A 474 -15.74 18.26 6.17
CA CYS A 474 -16.90 17.69 6.86
C CYS A 474 -18.02 17.26 5.88
N SER A 475 -18.28 18.06 4.85
CA SER A 475 -19.30 17.75 3.83
C SER A 475 -19.00 16.50 3.00
N SER A 476 -17.75 16.04 2.94
CA SER A 476 -17.37 14.81 2.25
C SER A 476 -17.91 13.54 2.95
N CYS A 477 -18.26 13.64 4.25
CA CYS A 477 -18.64 12.51 5.10
C CYS A 477 -20.03 12.67 5.76
N HIS A 478 -20.46 13.89 6.07
CA HIS A 478 -21.68 14.16 6.83
C HIS A 478 -22.97 14.28 5.99
N SER A 479 -22.91 13.97 4.69
CA SER A 479 -24.09 13.89 3.81
C SER A 479 -24.55 12.45 3.59
N ALA A 480 -25.80 12.27 3.15
CA ALA A 480 -26.37 10.94 2.84
C ALA A 480 -25.58 10.23 1.71
N ASN A 481 -25.23 10.99 0.66
CA ASN A 481 -24.35 10.52 -0.42
C ASN A 481 -22.94 11.05 -0.17
N SER A 482 -22.19 10.34 0.66
CA SER A 482 -20.85 10.72 1.14
C SER A 482 -19.84 9.57 1.00
N ARG A 483 -18.58 9.81 1.38
CA ARG A 483 -17.54 8.77 1.49
C ARG A 483 -17.94 7.61 2.41
N LEU A 484 -18.81 7.89 3.38
CA LEU A 484 -19.25 6.93 4.39
C LEU A 484 -20.57 6.25 4.03
N ALA A 485 -21.13 6.51 2.84
CA ALA A 485 -22.40 5.94 2.43
C ALA A 485 -22.32 4.40 2.39
N GLY A 486 -23.35 3.73 2.92
CA GLY A 486 -23.43 2.27 2.96
C GLY A 486 -22.64 1.60 4.11
N LEU A 487 -21.79 2.34 4.83
CA LEU A 487 -21.07 1.78 5.97
C LEU A 487 -22.00 1.51 7.17
N PRO A 488 -21.94 0.32 7.78
CA PRO A 488 -22.77 -0.03 8.92
C PRO A 488 -22.32 0.70 10.20
N GLY A 489 -23.24 0.83 11.16
CA GLY A 489 -22.95 1.34 12.51
C GLY A 489 -22.66 2.83 12.61
N ILE A 490 -22.82 3.60 11.53
CA ILE A 490 -22.71 5.05 11.55
C ILE A 490 -24.07 5.65 11.87
N TYR A 491 -24.15 6.41 12.96
CA TYR A 491 -25.33 7.21 13.30
C TYR A 491 -24.96 8.68 13.38
N MET A 492 -25.29 9.44 12.34
CA MET A 492 -24.99 10.87 12.27
C MET A 492 -26.11 11.65 11.57
N PRO A 493 -26.55 12.80 12.12
CA PRO A 493 -27.51 13.67 11.45
C PRO A 493 -27.04 14.04 10.04
N GLY A 494 -27.93 13.88 9.05
CA GLY A 494 -27.65 14.18 7.64
C GLY A 494 -27.05 13.03 6.83
N HIS A 495 -26.44 12.03 7.48
CA HIS A 495 -25.93 10.80 6.84
C HIS A 495 -26.91 9.64 6.98
N SER A 496 -27.25 9.30 8.22
CA SER A 496 -28.10 8.17 8.55
C SER A 496 -29.17 8.59 9.55
N SER A 497 -30.42 8.18 9.28
CA SER A 497 -31.55 8.42 10.17
C SER A 497 -32.08 7.08 10.66
N ASN A 498 -32.16 6.90 11.97
CA ASN A 498 -32.89 5.78 12.55
C ASN A 498 -34.32 6.25 12.86
N PRO A 499 -35.36 5.72 12.18
CA PRO A 499 -36.73 6.21 12.32
C PRO A 499 -37.26 6.12 13.76
N TRP A 500 -36.85 5.11 14.52
CA TRP A 500 -37.29 4.92 15.90
C TRP A 500 -36.61 5.89 16.85
N LEU A 501 -35.28 6.05 16.75
CA LEU A 501 -34.56 7.05 17.54
C LEU A 501 -35.04 8.47 17.20
N ASN A 502 -35.31 8.76 15.94
CA ASN A 502 -35.88 10.04 15.54
C ASN A 502 -37.27 10.26 16.15
N ARG A 503 -38.15 9.25 16.13
CA ARG A 503 -39.48 9.34 16.77
C ARG A 503 -39.37 9.53 18.28
N ILE A 504 -38.49 8.78 18.95
CA ILE A 504 -38.26 8.91 20.40
C ILE A 504 -37.68 10.29 20.73
N GLY A 505 -36.70 10.77 19.96
CA GLY A 505 -36.11 12.09 20.10
C GLY A 505 -37.15 13.20 19.94
N TRP A 506 -37.97 13.15 18.88
CA TRP A 506 -39.05 14.12 18.67
C TRP A 506 -40.14 14.03 19.74
N LEU A 507 -40.45 12.84 20.25
CA LEU A 507 -41.36 12.67 21.38
C LEU A 507 -40.79 13.32 22.64
N ALA A 508 -39.51 13.15 22.93
CA ALA A 508 -38.85 13.79 24.06
C ALA A 508 -38.86 15.33 23.95
N VAL A 509 -38.61 15.87 22.75
CA VAL A 509 -38.74 17.31 22.47
C VAL A 509 -40.16 17.79 22.73
N LEU A 510 -41.18 17.08 22.22
CA LEU A 510 -42.59 17.41 22.42
C LEU A 510 -42.97 17.41 23.91
N LEU A 511 -42.56 16.38 24.66
CA LEU A 511 -42.83 16.24 26.09
C LEU A 511 -42.14 17.35 26.90
N THR A 512 -40.91 17.73 26.52
CA THR A 512 -40.18 18.83 27.17
C THR A 512 -40.89 20.17 26.92
N LEU A 513 -41.35 20.41 25.69
CA LEU A 513 -42.11 21.61 25.32
C LEU A 513 -43.43 21.71 26.11
N LEU A 514 -44.17 20.59 26.22
CA LEU A 514 -45.39 20.51 27.02
C LEU A 514 -45.12 20.79 28.50
N GLY A 515 -44.06 20.21 29.08
CA GLY A 515 -43.65 20.46 30.46
C GLY A 515 -43.33 21.93 30.71
N ALA A 516 -42.57 22.57 29.82
CA ALA A 516 -42.24 23.99 29.90
C ALA A 516 -43.49 24.88 29.79
N ALA A 517 -44.41 24.58 28.87
CA ALA A 517 -45.66 25.30 28.70
C ALA A 517 -46.56 25.18 29.94
N LEU A 518 -46.73 23.97 30.48
CA LEU A 518 -47.48 23.73 31.72
C LEU A 518 -46.88 24.48 32.90
N HIS A 519 -45.54 24.47 33.04
CA HIS A 519 -44.86 25.23 34.08
C HIS A 519 -45.09 26.74 33.92
N GLY A 520 -45.04 27.25 32.68
CA GLY A 520 -45.33 28.65 32.36
C GLY A 520 -46.78 29.05 32.69
N MET A 521 -47.76 28.20 32.34
CA MET A 521 -49.17 28.40 32.67
C MET A 521 -49.41 28.39 34.19
N ALA A 522 -48.81 27.44 34.90
CA ALA A 522 -48.89 27.36 36.36
C ALA A 522 -48.34 28.64 37.01
N ARG A 523 -47.16 29.12 36.59
CA ARG A 523 -46.60 30.40 37.07
C ARG A 523 -47.57 31.57 36.85
N ARG A 524 -48.20 31.65 35.68
CA ARG A 524 -49.14 32.73 35.34
C ARG A 524 -50.43 32.66 36.17
N PHE A 525 -50.94 31.46 36.43
CA PHE A 525 -52.12 31.23 37.27
C PHE A 525 -51.85 31.57 38.74
N PHE A 526 -50.73 31.12 39.30
CA PHE A 526 -50.36 31.44 40.69
C PHE A 526 -49.97 32.91 40.88
N ARG A 527 -49.43 33.59 39.87
CA ARG A 527 -49.17 35.04 39.93
C ARG A 527 -50.47 35.84 40.02
N ARG A 528 -51.51 35.49 39.24
CA ARG A 528 -52.83 36.12 39.32
C ARG A 528 -53.52 35.91 40.68
N ARG A 529 -53.25 34.81 41.39
CA ARG A 529 -53.76 34.60 42.75
C ARG A 529 -53.05 35.46 43.81
N ARG A 530 -51.83 35.95 43.54
CA ARG A 530 -51.10 36.87 44.42
C ARG A 530 -51.49 38.34 44.25
N GLU A 531 -52.14 38.71 43.15
CA GLU A 531 -52.62 40.07 42.87
C GLU A 531 -54.07 40.29 43.37
N HIS A 532 -54.76 39.24 43.83
CA HIS A 532 -56.12 39.28 44.39
C HIS A 532 -56.19 39.05 45.91
N HIS A 533 -55.04 39.01 46.57
CA HIS A 533 -54.87 39.17 48.01
C HIS A 533 -54.09 40.46 48.24
#